data_AF-A0A9C8M234-F1
#
_entry.id   AF-A0A9C8M234-F1
#
_cell.length_a   1.000
_cell.length_b   1.000
_cell.length_c   1.000
_cell.angle_alpha   90.00
_cell.angle_beta   90.00
_cell.angle_gamma   90.00
#
_symmetry.space_group_name_H-M   'P 1'
#
loop_
_entity.id
_entity.type
_entity.pdbx_description
1 polymer ?
#
loop_
_entity_poly.entity_id
_entity_poly.type
_entity_poly.pdbx_seq_one_letter_code
_entity_poly.pdbx_strand_id
1 'polypeptide(L)'
;MRTVIADASWIFAKTYADTAPHEYCLRLDMKHGDVSFENMILLANAIWEYGYKERYGTYIQTYLEIDDHKYWSMDPTPEKTDLINRAPLKQEDTDRMVQLWKSGKRPTAVKGSERF
;
A
#
# COMPACT_ATOMS: atom_id res chain seq x y z
N MET A 1 0.71 -3.39 11.61
CA MET A 1 0.67 -2.68 10.32
C MET A 1 0.64 -1.15 10.45
N ARG A 2 -0.28 -0.55 11.22
CA ARG A 2 -0.36 0.93 11.34
C ARG A 2 0.92 1.56 11.92
N THR A 3 1.53 0.95 12.93
CA THR A 3 2.81 1.38 13.49
C THR A 3 3.92 1.39 12.42
N VAL A 4 3.99 0.35 11.59
CA VAL A 4 4.93 0.28 10.45
C VAL A 4 4.79 1.47 9.51
N ILE A 5 3.55 1.80 9.15
CA ILE A 5 3.24 2.90 8.23
C ILE A 5 3.58 4.25 8.87
N ALA A 6 3.29 4.41 10.17
CA ALA A 6 3.54 5.64 10.92
C ALA A 6 5.03 5.94 11.09
N ASP A 7 5.86 4.90 11.26
CA ASP A 7 7.31 5.04 11.47
C ASP A 7 8.10 5.17 10.14
N ALA A 8 7.46 4.94 9.00
CA ALA A 8 8.11 5.03 7.70
C ALA A 8 8.37 6.48 7.26
N SER A 9 9.55 6.72 6.67
CA SER A 9 9.88 8.01 6.07
C SER A 9 9.34 8.07 4.65
N TRP A 10 8.21 8.76 4.48
CA TRP A 10 7.54 8.93 3.20
C TRP A 10 8.10 10.12 2.42
N ILE A 11 8.42 9.90 1.14
CA ILE A 11 9.02 10.85 0.23
C ILE A 11 8.06 11.09 -0.93
N PHE A 12 7.69 12.34 -1.17
CA PHE A 12 6.84 12.69 -2.29
C PHE A 12 7.56 12.50 -3.65
N ALA A 13 6.93 11.77 -4.56
CA ALA A 13 7.46 11.46 -5.88
C ALA A 13 7.29 12.63 -6.86
N LYS A 14 8.20 13.61 -6.78
CA LYS A 14 8.16 14.83 -7.61
C LYS A 14 8.05 14.57 -9.11
N THR A 15 8.69 13.51 -9.61
CA THR A 15 8.66 13.13 -11.03
C THR A 15 7.26 12.84 -11.56
N TYR A 16 6.34 12.39 -10.69
CA TYR A 16 4.98 12.01 -11.06
C TYR A 16 3.92 12.94 -10.47
N ALA A 17 4.33 14.12 -9.97
CA ALA A 17 3.43 15.03 -9.26
C ALA A 17 2.16 15.38 -10.06
N ASP A 18 2.29 15.60 -11.37
CA ASP A 18 1.18 16.02 -12.23
C ASP A 18 0.35 14.85 -12.80
N THR A 19 0.93 13.65 -12.86
CA THR A 19 0.33 12.51 -13.59
C THR A 19 -0.18 11.41 -12.66
N ALA A 20 0.55 11.14 -11.59
CA ALA A 20 0.21 10.14 -10.59
C ALA A 20 0.83 10.55 -9.26
N PRO A 21 0.30 11.57 -8.56
CA PRO A 21 0.86 12.04 -7.30
C PRO A 21 0.83 10.92 -6.26
N HIS A 22 2.01 10.56 -5.75
CA HIS A 22 2.18 9.53 -4.74
C HIS A 22 3.42 9.81 -3.87
N GLU A 23 3.52 9.08 -2.78
CA GLU A 23 4.70 9.02 -1.94
C GLU A 23 5.30 7.62 -1.98
N TYR A 24 6.58 7.49 -1.63
CA TYR A 24 7.23 6.20 -1.45
C TYR A 24 8.09 6.21 -0.18
N CYS A 25 8.34 5.05 0.39
CA CYS A 25 9.39 4.85 1.37
C CYS A 25 10.42 3.87 0.81
N LEU A 26 11.71 4.13 1.07
CA LEU A 26 12.80 3.25 0.67
C LEU A 26 13.16 2.29 1.79
N ARG A 27 13.54 1.07 1.42
CA ARG A 27 14.10 0.05 2.31
C ARG A 27 15.30 0.56 3.13
N LEU A 28 16.13 1.40 2.52
CA LEU A 28 17.35 1.94 3.14
C LEU A 28 17.10 3.14 4.06
N ASP A 29 15.97 3.83 3.91
CA ASP A 29 15.64 5.05 4.68
C ASP A 29 14.90 4.74 5.99
N MET A 30 14.56 3.47 6.23
CA MET A 30 14.02 3.05 7.51
C MET A 30 15.18 2.78 8.48
N LYS A 31 15.53 3.79 9.30
CA LYS A 31 16.68 3.86 10.21
C LYS A 31 17.18 2.49 10.71
N HIS A 32 18.50 2.28 10.56
CA HIS A 32 19.27 1.11 10.97
C HIS A 32 18.83 0.48 12.31
N GLY A 33 18.49 -0.81 12.27
CA GLY A 33 18.26 -1.69 13.43
C GLY A 33 17.04 -2.60 13.25
N ASP A 34 17.20 -3.65 12.43
CA ASP A 34 16.39 -4.88 12.21
C ASP A 34 14.85 -4.84 12.14
N VAL A 35 14.16 -4.07 12.98
CA VAL A 35 12.68 -3.97 13.00
C VAL A 35 12.15 -3.29 11.74
N SER A 36 12.93 -2.39 11.15
CA SER A 36 12.50 -1.56 10.03
C SER A 36 12.39 -2.32 8.70
N PHE A 37 13.31 -3.26 8.45
CA PHE A 37 13.29 -4.14 7.29
C PHE A 37 12.13 -5.13 7.34
N GLU A 38 11.98 -5.82 8.48
CA GLU A 38 10.90 -6.79 8.69
C GLU A 38 9.53 -6.12 8.53
N ASN A 39 9.40 -4.88 8.99
CA ASN A 39 8.20 -4.07 8.82
C ASN A 39 7.88 -3.78 7.35
N MET A 40 8.88 -3.42 6.53
CA MET A 40 8.65 -3.22 5.09
C MET A 40 8.22 -4.52 4.40
N ILE A 41 8.91 -5.62 4.71
CA ILE A 41 8.55 -6.94 4.18
C ILE A 41 7.16 -7.37 4.65
N LEU A 42 6.77 -7.05 5.88
CA LEU A 42 5.41 -7.29 6.38
C LEU A 42 4.36 -6.55 5.54
N LEU A 43 4.60 -5.27 5.21
CA LEU A 43 3.69 -4.51 4.36
C LEU A 43 3.69 -5.05 2.92
N ALA A 44 4.85 -5.40 2.37
CA ALA A 44 4.95 -6.02 1.04
C ALA A 44 4.21 -7.36 0.95
N ASN A 45 4.35 -8.21 1.98
CA ASN A 45 3.61 -9.47 2.10
C ASN A 45 2.10 -9.23 2.20
N ALA A 46 1.67 -8.26 3.02
CA ALA A 46 0.26 -7.92 3.11
C ALA A 46 -0.31 -7.41 1.78
N ILE A 47 0.46 -6.63 1.01
CA ILE A 47 0.08 -6.23 -0.35
C ILE A 47 -0.10 -7.45 -1.23
N TRP A 48 0.83 -8.40 -1.18
CA TRP A 48 0.79 -9.59 -2.02
C TRP A 48 -0.36 -10.54 -1.67
N GLU A 49 -0.58 -10.80 -0.38
CA GLU A 49 -1.53 -11.78 0.12
C GLU A 49 -2.97 -11.23 0.15
N TYR A 50 -3.12 -9.99 0.59
CA TYR A 50 -4.42 -9.39 0.82
C TYR A 50 -4.76 -8.31 -0.18
N GLY A 51 -3.86 -7.87 -1.05
CA GLY A 51 -4.18 -6.83 -2.01
C GLY A 51 -5.17 -7.27 -3.10
N TYR A 52 -5.80 -6.30 -3.76
CA TYR A 52 -6.64 -6.52 -4.93
C TYR A 52 -5.90 -6.12 -6.21
N LYS A 53 -6.26 -6.75 -7.32
CA LYS A 53 -5.71 -6.40 -8.64
C LYS A 53 -6.50 -5.26 -9.25
N GLU A 54 -5.79 -4.24 -9.74
CA GLU A 54 -6.36 -3.11 -10.47
C GLU A 54 -5.44 -2.71 -11.62
N ARG A 55 -6.03 -2.17 -12.69
CA ARG A 55 -5.26 -1.70 -13.85
C ARG A 55 -4.74 -0.30 -13.60
N TYR A 56 -3.47 -0.10 -13.92
CA TYR A 56 -2.85 1.21 -14.07
C TYR A 56 -2.31 1.32 -15.51
N GLY A 57 -3.04 2.03 -16.37
CA GLY A 57 -2.78 2.03 -17.81
C GLY A 57 -2.84 0.61 -18.38
N THR A 58 -1.73 0.12 -18.94
CA THR A 58 -1.60 -1.23 -19.47
C THR A 58 -1.13 -2.26 -18.43
N TYR A 59 -0.75 -1.83 -17.24
CA TYR A 59 -0.22 -2.68 -16.17
C TYR A 59 -1.35 -3.17 -15.25
N ILE A 60 -1.19 -4.37 -14.68
CA ILE A 60 -2.04 -4.87 -13.59
C ILE A 60 -1.20 -4.89 -12.33
N GLN A 61 -1.56 -4.03 -11.37
CA GLN A 61 -0.87 -3.88 -10.10
C GLN A 61 -1.69 -4.48 -8.96
N THR A 62 -1.01 -4.84 -7.89
CA THR A 62 -1.65 -5.24 -6.62
C THR A 62 -1.65 -4.05 -5.68
N TYR A 63 -2.83 -3.68 -5.19
CA TYR A 63 -2.98 -2.61 -4.20
C TYR A 63 -3.57 -3.15 -2.91
N LEU A 64 -3.06 -2.64 -1.78
CA LEU A 64 -3.66 -2.84 -0.47
C LEU A 64 -4.16 -1.51 0.06
N GLU A 65 -5.37 -1.47 0.59
CA GLU A 65 -5.93 -0.27 1.20
C GLU A 65 -5.88 -0.37 2.71
N ILE A 66 -5.28 0.63 3.34
CA ILE A 66 -5.21 0.75 4.80
C ILE A 66 -5.50 2.21 5.15
N ASP A 67 -6.55 2.39 5.94
CA ASP A 67 -7.07 3.71 6.32
C ASP A 67 -7.34 4.56 5.06
N ASP A 68 -6.74 5.74 4.95
CA ASP A 68 -7.00 6.69 3.85
C ASP A 68 -6.01 6.56 2.68
N HIS A 69 -5.24 5.47 2.60
CA HIS A 69 -4.25 5.27 1.55
C HIS A 69 -4.36 3.89 0.89
N LYS A 70 -3.96 3.83 -0.38
CA LYS A 70 -3.59 2.60 -1.07
C LYS A 70 -2.09 2.46 -1.22
N TYR A 71 -1.60 1.25 -1.08
CA TYR A 71 -0.19 0.88 -1.05
C TYR A 71 0.12 -0.14 -2.14
N TRP A 72 1.28 -0.03 -2.80
CA TRP A 72 1.74 -1.00 -3.78
C TRP A 72 3.27 -1.09 -3.82
N SER A 73 3.76 -2.27 -4.16
CA SER A 73 5.16 -2.51 -4.56
C SER A 73 5.22 -2.71 -6.08
N MET A 74 6.31 -2.25 -6.69
CA MET A 74 6.59 -2.53 -8.10
C MET A 74 7.43 -3.80 -8.28
N ASP A 75 7.90 -4.39 -7.18
CA ASP A 75 8.85 -5.50 -7.20
C ASP A 75 8.16 -6.85 -7.46
N PRO A 76 8.89 -7.80 -8.06
CA PRO A 76 8.32 -9.08 -8.46
C PRO A 76 7.97 -10.02 -7.29
N THR A 77 8.56 -9.80 -6.11
CA THR A 77 8.25 -10.56 -4.89
C THR A 77 8.36 -9.66 -3.64
N PRO A 78 7.69 -10.03 -2.53
CA PRO A 78 7.82 -9.29 -1.27
C PRO A 78 9.28 -9.15 -0.79
N GLU A 79 10.08 -10.20 -0.84
CA GLU A 79 11.47 -10.24 -0.35
C GLU A 79 12.41 -9.34 -1.15
N LYS A 80 12.07 -9.13 -2.43
CA LYS A 80 12.79 -8.25 -3.35
C LYS A 80 12.33 -6.81 -3.26
N THR A 81 11.29 -6.51 -2.48
CA THR A 81 10.80 -5.14 -2.35
C THR A 81 11.94 -4.24 -1.87
N ASP A 82 12.19 -3.16 -2.60
CA ASP A 82 13.15 -2.11 -2.24
C ASP A 82 12.48 -0.77 -1.91
N LEU A 83 11.24 -0.59 -2.36
CA LEU A 83 10.40 0.56 -2.05
C LEU A 83 8.91 0.17 -2.01
N ILE A 84 8.16 0.88 -1.17
CA ILE A 84 6.70 0.80 -1.16
C ILE A 84 6.15 2.17 -1.50
N ASN A 85 5.23 2.20 -2.45
CA ASN A 85 4.50 3.40 -2.81
C ASN A 85 3.18 3.48 -2.05
N ARG A 86 2.70 4.70 -1.83
CA ARG A 86 1.34 4.97 -1.37
C ARG A 86 0.74 6.19 -2.05
N ALA A 87 -0.59 6.19 -2.17
CA ALA A 87 -1.36 7.35 -2.59
C ALA A 87 -2.63 7.47 -1.74
N PRO A 88 -3.13 8.68 -1.48
CA PRO A 88 -4.44 8.85 -0.86
C PRO A 88 -5.52 8.14 -1.67
N LEU A 89 -6.50 7.57 -0.98
CA LEU A 89 -7.70 7.03 -1.63
C LEU A 89 -8.44 8.16 -2.34
N LYS A 90 -8.83 7.89 -3.58
CA LYS A 90 -9.74 8.74 -4.34
C LYS A 90 -11.18 8.37 -4.06
N GLN A 91 -12.11 9.22 -4.50
CA GLN A 91 -13.54 8.93 -4.40
C GLN A 91 -13.90 7.62 -5.10
N GLU A 92 -13.30 7.34 -6.26
CA GLU A 92 -13.48 6.09 -7.01
C GLU A 92 -13.06 4.85 -6.20
N ASP A 93 -11.96 4.94 -5.44
CA ASP A 93 -11.51 3.86 -4.55
C ASP A 93 -12.56 3.64 -3.44
N THR A 94 -13.06 4.72 -2.84
CA THR A 94 -14.10 4.66 -1.80
C THR A 94 -15.41 4.06 -2.33
N ASP A 95 -15.83 4.45 -3.53
CA ASP A 95 -17.05 3.96 -4.16
C ASP A 95 -16.96 2.47 -4.46
N ARG A 96 -15.81 2.00 -4.98
CA ARG A 96 -15.50 0.57 -5.18
C ARG A 96 -15.66 -0.21 -3.88
N MET A 97 -15.15 0.33 -2.78
CA MET A 97 -15.21 -0.30 -1.46
C MET A 97 -16.64 -0.43 -0.95
N VAL A 98 -17.45 0.62 -1.12
CA VAL A 98 -18.88 0.59 -0.78
C VAL A 98 -19.63 -0.47 -1.61
N GLN A 99 -19.34 -0.57 -2.91
CA GLN A 99 -19.98 -1.57 -3.77
C GLN A 99 -19.58 -3.00 -3.37
N LEU A 100 -18.30 -3.23 -3.03
CA LEU A 100 -17.84 -4.53 -2.54
C LEU A 100 -18.59 -4.94 -1.28
N TRP A 101 -18.69 -4.05 -0.28
CA TRP A 101 -19.47 -4.31 0.93
C TRP A 101 -20.94 -4.63 0.65
N LYS A 102 -21.60 -3.86 -0.22
CA LYS A 102 -23.00 -4.12 -0.61
C LYS A 102 -23.17 -5.48 -1.27
N SER A 103 -22.15 -5.96 -1.99
CA SER A 103 -22.18 -7.27 -2.65
C SER A 103 -21.88 -8.46 -1.72
N GLY A 104 -21.68 -8.22 -0.42
CA GLY A 104 -21.29 -9.26 0.55
C GLY A 104 -19.84 -9.74 0.40
N LYS A 105 -19.07 -9.16 -0.53
CA LYS A 105 -17.64 -9.37 -0.64
C LYS A 105 -16.96 -8.47 0.38
N ARG A 106 -16.09 -9.05 1.22
CA ARG A 106 -15.22 -8.22 2.06
C ARG A 106 -14.20 -7.58 1.14
N PRO A 107 -14.16 -6.25 1.01
CA PRO A 107 -13.04 -5.62 0.39
C PRO A 107 -11.81 -5.88 1.23
N THR A 108 -10.66 -5.84 0.57
CA THR A 108 -9.37 -6.16 1.16
C THR A 108 -8.88 -5.11 2.16
N ALA A 109 -9.62 -4.02 2.38
CA ALA A 109 -9.25 -3.05 3.40
C ALA A 109 -9.46 -3.57 4.80
N VAL A 110 -8.39 -3.48 5.58
CA VAL A 110 -8.42 -3.61 7.03
C VAL A 110 -9.01 -2.34 7.62
N LYS A 111 -10.35 -2.24 7.67
CA LYS A 111 -10.99 -1.19 8.47
C LYS A 111 -10.93 -1.60 9.94
N GLY A 112 -10.35 -0.72 10.78
CA GLY A 112 -10.04 -1.00 12.17
C GLY A 112 -11.24 -1.51 12.98
N SER A 113 -11.13 -2.75 13.47
CA SER A 113 -11.74 -3.21 14.73
C SER A 113 -11.39 -4.67 15.06
N GLU A 114 -10.72 -5.40 14.19
CA GLU A 114 -10.17 -6.72 14.53
C GLU A 114 -8.65 -6.64 14.59
N ARG A 115 -8.13 -7.08 15.74
CA ARG A 115 -6.74 -6.99 16.19
C ARG A 115 -5.77 -7.46 15.11
N PHE A 116 -4.72 -6.67 14.90
CA PHE A 116 -3.39 -7.16 14.55
C PHE A 116 -2.52 -6.93 15.77
#